data_AF-A0A956W0P7-F1
#
_entry.id   AF-A0A956W0P7-F1
#
_cell.length_a   1.000
_cell.length_b   1.000
_cell.length_c   1.000
_cell.angle_alpha   90.00
_cell.angle_beta   90.00
_cell.angle_gamma   90.00
#
_symmetry.space_group_name_H-M   'P 1'
#
loop_
_entity.id
_entity.type
_entity.pdbx_description
1 polymer ?
#
loop_
_entity_poly.entity_id
_entity_poly.type
_entity_poly.pdbx_seq_one_letter_code
_entity_poly.pdbx_strand_id
1 'polypeptide(L)'
;AAFAMEQLIDELSEKLNIDPLKLRLMNAAHEGTRGPTGMPYKRIGHEEILEAAIDSPHYKSPLEGPNRGRGVASGFWFNVALRSSVNVSVQPDGTVNLIGGNTDLSGTRASLAMQLAETIGVAYEDVKPTVVDTDSVGYNDVTAGSRVTFATGIAVHEAGNKLIKEMTGRLAETWQVPVEDIEFEDGTFKTKDGAKSGTFKEIAQAVVGRGPGLTASGSVNAGFLQGG
;
A
#
# COMPACT_ATOMS: atom_id res chain seq x y z
N ALA A 1 -23.92 -1.78 -13.56
CA ALA A 1 -24.66 -2.20 -12.35
C ALA A 1 -24.76 -1.07 -11.33
N ALA A 2 -23.64 -0.57 -10.78
CA ALA A 2 -23.64 0.49 -9.75
C ALA A 2 -24.47 1.73 -10.13
N PHE A 3 -24.32 2.26 -11.35
CA PHE A 3 -25.12 3.40 -11.82
C PHE A 3 -26.63 3.16 -11.68
N ALA A 4 -27.15 2.04 -12.18
CA ALA A 4 -28.57 1.72 -12.10
C ALA A 4 -29.06 1.55 -10.65
N MET A 5 -28.24 0.96 -9.77
CA MET A 5 -28.56 0.82 -8.35
C MET A 5 -28.62 2.17 -7.64
N GLU A 6 -27.65 3.04 -7.89
CA GLU A 6 -27.61 4.37 -7.27
C GLU A 6 -28.73 5.27 -7.77
N GLN A 7 -29.13 5.16 -9.05
CA GLN A 7 -30.34 5.84 -9.56
C GLN A 7 -31.61 5.37 -8.84
N LEU A 8 -31.75 4.05 -8.63
CA LEU A 8 -32.89 3.51 -7.88
C LEU A 8 -32.90 4.01 -6.42
N ILE A 9 -31.74 4.08 -5.77
CA ILE A 9 -31.63 4.59 -4.40
C ILE A 9 -32.05 6.06 -4.34
N ASP A 10 -31.65 6.88 -5.32
CA ASP A 10 -32.07 8.28 -5.39
C ASP A 10 -33.60 8.42 -5.59
N GLU A 11 -34.20 7.63 -6.47
CA GLU A 11 -35.67 7.59 -6.63
C GLU A 11 -36.40 7.17 -5.35
N LEU A 12 -35.82 6.25 -4.57
CA LEU A 12 -36.37 5.83 -3.28
C LEU A 12 -36.26 6.93 -2.24
N SER A 13 -35.13 7.64 -2.20
CA SER A 13 -34.94 8.82 -1.34
C SER A 13 -36.01 9.89 -1.58
N GLU A 14 -36.30 10.19 -2.85
CA GLU A 14 -37.36 11.14 -3.21
C GLU A 14 -38.74 10.67 -2.75
N LYS A 15 -39.10 9.41 -3.04
CA LYS A 15 -40.41 8.83 -2.67
C LYS A 15 -40.62 8.73 -1.17
N LEU A 16 -39.56 8.47 -0.41
CA LEU A 16 -39.58 8.35 1.06
C LEU A 16 -39.39 9.69 1.77
N ASN A 17 -39.05 10.77 1.02
CA ASN A 17 -38.67 12.07 1.58
C ASN A 17 -37.52 11.94 2.61
N ILE A 18 -36.53 11.10 2.29
CA ILE A 18 -35.32 10.91 3.09
C ILE A 18 -34.13 11.45 2.29
N ASP A 19 -33.30 12.25 2.96
CA ASP A 19 -32.04 12.74 2.39
C ASP A 19 -31.21 11.59 1.77
N PRO A 20 -30.66 11.76 0.54
CA PRO A 20 -30.03 10.67 -0.18
C PRO A 20 -28.74 10.14 0.46
N LEU A 21 -28.00 10.96 1.21
CA LEU A 21 -26.86 10.46 1.98
C LEU A 21 -27.33 9.78 3.27
N LYS A 22 -28.38 10.27 3.92
CA LYS A 22 -28.96 9.59 5.10
C LYS A 22 -29.54 8.23 4.76
N LEU A 23 -30.24 8.08 3.62
CA LEU A 23 -30.75 6.78 3.20
C LEU A 23 -29.61 5.78 2.97
N ARG A 24 -28.50 6.24 2.37
CA ARG A 24 -27.30 5.42 2.20
C ARG A 24 -26.67 5.04 3.55
N LEU A 25 -26.60 5.99 4.49
CA LEU A 25 -26.03 5.76 5.83
C LEU A 25 -26.86 4.73 6.62
N MET A 26 -28.19 4.81 6.55
CA MET A 26 -29.08 3.82 7.18
C MET A 26 -28.87 2.38 6.67
N ASN A 27 -28.29 2.22 5.47
CA ASN A 27 -28.07 0.94 4.81
C ASN A 27 -26.57 0.67 4.54
N ALA A 28 -25.67 1.44 5.16
CA ALA A 28 -24.25 1.37 4.87
C ALA A 28 -23.65 0.03 5.33
N ALA A 29 -22.72 -0.49 4.52
CA ALA A 29 -21.97 -1.67 4.92
C ALA A 29 -20.90 -1.26 5.94
N HIS A 30 -20.89 -1.94 7.08
CA HIS A 30 -19.88 -1.82 8.14
C HIS A 30 -19.10 -3.12 8.29
N GLU A 31 -18.05 -3.11 9.12
CA GLU A 31 -17.27 -4.30 9.44
C GLU A 31 -18.18 -5.45 9.89
N GLY A 32 -18.00 -6.63 9.30
CA GLY A 32 -18.86 -7.80 9.54
C GLY A 32 -20.08 -7.92 8.61
N THR A 33 -20.46 -6.86 7.88
CA THR A 33 -21.53 -6.94 6.86
C THR A 33 -21.17 -7.99 5.82
N ARG A 34 -22.09 -8.91 5.52
CA ARG A 34 -21.86 -9.96 4.52
C ARG A 34 -21.94 -9.36 3.12
N GLY A 35 -20.84 -9.46 2.37
CA GLY A 35 -20.80 -9.07 0.96
C GLY A 35 -21.54 -10.07 0.06
N PRO A 36 -21.68 -9.77 -1.25
CA PRO A 36 -22.37 -10.63 -2.20
C PRO A 36 -21.79 -12.04 -2.35
N THR A 37 -20.52 -12.23 -2.02
CA THR A 37 -19.84 -13.54 -2.00
C THR A 37 -20.09 -14.33 -0.71
N GLY A 38 -20.84 -13.76 0.25
CA GLY A 38 -21.12 -14.34 1.57
C GLY A 38 -20.03 -14.07 2.62
N MET A 39 -18.86 -13.59 2.20
CA MET A 39 -17.75 -13.24 3.07
C MET A 39 -18.04 -11.91 3.80
N PRO A 40 -17.81 -11.84 5.13
CA PRO A 40 -17.95 -10.59 5.85
C PRO A 40 -16.87 -9.60 5.43
N TYR A 41 -17.24 -8.33 5.25
CA TYR A 41 -16.26 -7.25 5.10
C TYR A 41 -15.40 -7.15 6.36
N LYS A 42 -14.09 -6.97 6.17
CA LYS A 42 -13.20 -6.42 7.21
C LYS A 42 -13.54 -4.94 7.43
N ARG A 43 -12.68 -4.18 8.09
CA ARG A 43 -12.81 -2.72 8.17
C ARG A 43 -13.11 -2.12 6.79
N ILE A 44 -14.24 -1.43 6.69
CA ILE A 44 -14.73 -0.73 5.50
C ILE A 44 -15.19 0.65 5.93
N GLY A 45 -14.72 1.69 5.24
CA GLY A 45 -14.93 3.08 5.66
C GLY A 45 -16.23 3.72 5.17
N HIS A 46 -17.30 2.95 4.87
CA HIS A 46 -18.48 3.46 4.17
C HIS A 46 -19.28 4.46 5.02
N GLU A 47 -19.48 4.13 6.30
CA GLU A 47 -20.17 5.01 7.25
C GLU A 47 -19.37 6.31 7.43
N GLU A 48 -18.07 6.22 7.65
CA GLU A 48 -17.21 7.38 7.87
C GLU A 48 -17.18 8.34 6.67
N ILE A 49 -17.15 7.82 5.43
CA ILE A 49 -17.19 8.69 4.24
C ILE A 49 -18.56 9.34 4.03
N LEU A 50 -19.65 8.65 4.40
CA LEU A 50 -21.00 9.20 4.30
C LEU A 50 -21.22 10.29 5.35
N GLU A 51 -20.81 10.05 6.59
CA GLU A 51 -20.84 11.06 7.67
C GLU A 51 -20.02 12.28 7.29
N ALA A 52 -18.77 12.08 6.82
CA ALA A 52 -17.93 13.17 6.36
C ALA A 52 -18.55 13.95 5.18
N ALA A 53 -19.21 13.27 4.25
CA ALA A 53 -19.89 13.90 3.13
C ALA A 53 -21.10 14.73 3.61
N ILE A 54 -21.95 14.17 4.47
CA ILE A 54 -23.09 14.88 5.11
C ILE A 54 -22.60 16.11 5.85
N ASP A 55 -21.47 15.99 6.56
CA ASP A 55 -20.94 17.06 7.39
C ASP A 55 -20.15 18.12 6.62
N SER A 56 -19.80 17.84 5.36
CA SER A 56 -18.98 18.73 4.55
C SER A 56 -19.65 20.09 4.31
N PRO A 57 -18.87 21.19 4.28
CA PRO A 57 -19.38 22.52 3.92
C PRO A 57 -20.05 22.53 2.54
N HIS A 58 -19.55 21.71 1.61
CA HIS A 58 -20.12 21.60 0.26
C HIS A 58 -21.51 20.98 0.28
N TYR A 59 -21.76 19.94 1.07
CA TYR A 59 -23.08 19.32 1.16
C TYR A 59 -24.08 20.18 1.94
N LYS A 60 -23.60 20.96 2.90
CA LYS A 60 -24.44 21.89 3.69
C LYS A 60 -24.71 23.23 3.00
N SER A 61 -24.01 23.55 1.91
CA SER A 61 -24.20 24.84 1.23
C SER A 61 -25.59 24.94 0.57
N PRO A 62 -26.22 26.13 0.58
CA PRO A 62 -27.50 26.33 -0.09
C PRO A 62 -27.37 26.14 -1.60
N LEU A 63 -28.43 25.64 -2.22
CA LEU A 63 -28.56 25.59 -3.67
C LEU A 63 -29.30 26.85 -4.13
N GLU A 64 -28.54 27.84 -4.61
CA GLU A 64 -29.07 29.15 -5.00
C GLU A 64 -29.21 29.30 -6.53
N GLY A 65 -30.31 29.91 -6.97
CA GLY A 65 -30.57 30.20 -8.38
C GLY A 65 -31.24 29.04 -9.15
N PRO A 66 -31.73 29.32 -10.37
CA PRO A 66 -32.44 28.33 -11.17
C PRO A 66 -31.48 27.24 -11.69
N ASN A 67 -32.02 26.03 -11.90
CA ASN A 67 -31.32 24.90 -12.52
C ASN A 67 -30.05 24.48 -11.77
N ARG A 68 -30.07 24.50 -10.43
CA ARG A 68 -29.01 23.98 -9.57
C ARG A 68 -29.48 22.72 -8.86
N GLY A 69 -28.61 21.72 -8.81
CA GLY A 69 -28.85 20.46 -8.12
C GLY A 69 -27.55 19.93 -7.51
N ARG A 70 -27.70 18.99 -6.58
CA ARG A 70 -26.58 18.25 -5.98
C ARG A 70 -26.92 16.77 -6.06
N GLY A 71 -26.06 16.01 -6.73
CA GLY A 71 -26.15 14.55 -6.82
C GLY A 71 -25.13 13.89 -5.89
N VAL A 72 -25.47 12.71 -5.38
CA VAL A 72 -24.57 11.89 -4.57
C VAL A 72 -24.68 10.44 -5.01
N ALA A 73 -23.60 9.69 -4.88
CA ALA A 73 -23.59 8.25 -5.12
C ALA A 73 -22.54 7.59 -4.22
N SER A 74 -22.77 6.33 -3.88
CA SER A 74 -21.80 5.45 -3.25
C SER A 74 -21.25 4.44 -4.26
N GLY A 75 -19.97 4.15 -4.14
CA GLY A 75 -19.29 3.18 -4.99
C GLY A 75 -18.28 2.39 -4.17
N PHE A 76 -18.18 1.09 -4.48
CA PHE A 76 -17.19 0.20 -3.91
C PHE A 76 -16.49 -0.56 -5.03
N TRP A 77 -15.17 -0.69 -4.91
CA TRP A 77 -14.37 -1.51 -5.80
C TRP A 77 -13.31 -2.25 -5.00
N PHE A 78 -13.18 -3.54 -5.25
CA PHE A 78 -12.17 -4.38 -4.62
C PHE A 78 -10.88 -4.36 -5.46
N ASN A 79 -9.76 -4.79 -4.86
CA ASN A 79 -8.52 -5.03 -5.61
C ASN A 79 -8.48 -6.50 -6.02
N VAL A 80 -8.26 -6.84 -7.29
CA VAL A 80 -8.26 -8.26 -7.74
C VAL A 80 -7.11 -9.11 -7.19
N ALA A 81 -6.20 -8.52 -6.40
CA ALA A 81 -5.10 -9.19 -5.74
C ALA A 81 -4.12 -9.90 -6.71
N LEU A 82 -4.02 -11.23 -6.79
CA LEU A 82 -3.10 -11.99 -7.68
C LEU A 82 -1.60 -11.87 -7.37
N ARG A 83 -0.75 -12.42 -8.25
CA ARG A 83 0.69 -12.61 -8.03
C ARG A 83 1.52 -11.41 -8.47
N SER A 84 2.45 -11.01 -7.62
CA SER A 84 3.45 -9.98 -7.92
C SER A 84 4.81 -10.40 -7.41
N SER A 85 5.85 -9.98 -8.11
CA SER A 85 7.24 -10.18 -7.72
C SER A 85 8.08 -8.93 -7.97
N VAL A 86 9.01 -8.65 -7.06
CA VAL A 86 9.99 -7.56 -7.17
C VAL A 86 11.38 -8.05 -6.75
N ASN A 87 12.41 -7.39 -7.25
CA ASN A 87 13.76 -7.50 -6.72
C ASN A 87 14.25 -6.13 -6.28
N VAL A 88 15.01 -6.11 -5.19
CA VAL A 88 15.65 -4.91 -4.64
C VAL A 88 17.15 -5.14 -4.49
N SER A 89 17.95 -4.13 -4.80
CA SER A 89 19.39 -4.16 -4.56
C SER A 89 19.87 -2.85 -3.94
N VAL A 90 20.78 -2.96 -2.98
CA VAL A 90 21.33 -1.82 -2.25
C VAL A 90 22.74 -1.53 -2.76
N GLN A 91 22.97 -0.28 -3.11
CA GLN A 91 24.26 0.22 -3.57
C GLN A 91 25.15 0.63 -2.37
N PRO A 92 26.48 0.68 -2.53
CA PRO A 92 27.38 1.10 -1.45
C PRO A 92 27.16 2.51 -0.92
N ASP A 93 26.52 3.41 -1.69
CA ASP A 93 26.16 4.76 -1.24
C ASP A 93 24.81 4.82 -0.51
N GLY A 94 24.16 3.66 -0.33
CA GLY A 94 22.86 3.53 0.32
C GLY A 94 21.66 3.82 -0.57
N THR A 95 21.86 4.11 -1.87
CA THR A 95 20.75 4.12 -2.83
C THR A 95 20.23 2.71 -3.09
N VAL A 96 18.94 2.58 -3.39
CA VAL A 96 18.26 1.28 -3.52
C VAL A 96 17.57 1.18 -4.87
N ASN A 97 17.97 0.22 -5.69
CA ASN A 97 17.26 -0.10 -6.91
C ASN A 97 16.07 -1.00 -6.59
N LEU A 98 14.91 -0.67 -7.15
CA LEU A 98 13.69 -1.48 -7.07
C LEU A 98 13.26 -1.83 -8.49
N ILE A 99 13.25 -3.12 -8.83
CA ILE A 99 12.76 -3.58 -10.13
C ILE A 99 11.47 -4.38 -9.98
N GLY A 100 10.52 -4.11 -10.87
CA GLY A 100 9.23 -4.79 -10.94
C GLY A 100 8.77 -5.02 -12.38
N GLY A 101 7.89 -5.99 -12.60
CA GLY A 101 7.38 -6.33 -13.94
C GLY A 101 6.05 -5.70 -14.30
N ASN A 102 5.37 -5.02 -13.36
CA ASN A 102 4.08 -4.39 -13.63
C ASN A 102 4.26 -3.07 -14.38
N THR A 103 3.64 -2.95 -15.56
CA THR A 103 3.59 -1.70 -16.32
C THR A 103 3.03 -0.56 -15.47
N ASP A 104 3.70 0.58 -15.53
CA ASP A 104 3.28 1.80 -14.84
C ASP A 104 2.27 2.56 -15.71
N LEU A 105 1.00 2.56 -15.30
CA LEU A 105 -0.08 3.27 -16.00
C LEU A 105 -0.49 4.58 -15.30
N SER A 106 -0.21 4.72 -14.00
CA SER A 106 -0.80 5.77 -13.16
C SER A 106 0.09 6.18 -11.98
N GLY A 107 1.41 6.10 -12.12
CA GLY A 107 2.37 6.45 -11.06
C GLY A 107 2.64 5.32 -10.06
N THR A 108 2.46 4.05 -10.47
CA THR A 108 2.66 2.90 -9.57
C THR A 108 4.12 2.79 -9.11
N ARG A 109 5.09 3.14 -9.96
CA ARG A 109 6.52 3.18 -9.58
C ARG A 109 6.78 4.09 -8.39
N ALA A 110 6.21 5.30 -8.39
CA ALA A 110 6.36 6.24 -7.28
C ALA A 110 5.73 5.68 -6.00
N SER A 111 4.51 5.12 -6.10
CA SER A 111 3.84 4.51 -4.94
C SER A 111 4.63 3.35 -4.33
N LEU A 112 5.24 2.50 -5.16
CA LEU A 112 6.06 1.37 -4.71
C LEU A 112 7.39 1.83 -4.13
N ALA A 113 8.01 2.86 -4.69
CA ALA A 113 9.22 3.47 -4.13
C ALA A 113 8.96 4.09 -2.76
N MET A 114 7.83 4.79 -2.57
CA MET A 114 7.43 5.29 -1.25
C MET A 114 7.25 4.16 -0.23
N GLN A 115 6.62 3.05 -0.61
CA GLN A 115 6.45 1.90 0.27
C GLN A 115 7.79 1.23 0.65
N LEU A 116 8.72 1.11 -0.30
CA LEU A 116 10.06 0.60 0.01
C LEU A 116 10.80 1.56 0.95
N ALA A 117 10.79 2.85 0.60
CA ALA A 117 11.46 3.90 1.37
C ALA A 117 11.00 3.93 2.83
N GLU A 118 9.70 3.86 3.06
CA GLU A 118 9.11 3.73 4.40
C GLU A 118 9.57 2.45 5.10
N THR A 119 9.52 1.30 4.40
CA THR A 119 9.89 0.00 4.97
C THR A 119 11.33 0.00 5.49
N ILE A 120 12.27 0.60 4.75
CA ILE A 120 13.70 0.61 5.09
C ILE A 120 14.18 1.96 5.67
N GLY A 121 13.26 2.88 5.97
CA GLY A 121 13.53 4.20 6.55
C GLY A 121 14.55 5.04 5.80
N VAL A 122 14.44 5.14 4.47
CA VAL A 122 15.25 6.04 3.63
C VAL A 122 14.39 7.11 2.97
N ALA A 123 15.01 8.13 2.38
CA ALA A 123 14.28 9.11 1.61
C ALA A 123 13.74 8.51 0.31
N TYR A 124 12.59 9.00 -0.16
CA TYR A 124 12.00 8.56 -1.43
C TYR A 124 12.98 8.67 -2.60
N GLU A 125 13.78 9.74 -2.63
CA GLU A 125 14.76 10.03 -3.66
C GLU A 125 15.88 8.98 -3.74
N ASP A 126 16.09 8.21 -2.67
CA ASP A 126 17.11 7.16 -2.61
C ASP A 126 16.65 5.86 -3.25
N VAL A 127 15.34 5.70 -3.50
CA VAL A 127 14.77 4.53 -4.17
C VAL A 127 14.65 4.81 -5.67
N LYS A 128 15.23 3.93 -6.49
CA LYS A 128 15.25 4.01 -7.96
C LYS A 128 14.35 2.91 -8.55
N PRO A 129 13.03 3.17 -8.73
CA PRO A 129 12.10 2.18 -9.26
C PRO A 129 12.19 2.08 -10.79
N THR A 130 12.30 0.85 -11.31
CA THR A 130 12.35 0.55 -12.75
C THR A 130 11.35 -0.55 -13.10
N VAL A 131 10.61 -0.36 -14.20
CA VAL A 131 9.82 -1.43 -14.82
C VAL A 131 10.72 -2.12 -15.84
N VAL A 132 10.87 -3.44 -15.69
CA VAL A 132 11.79 -4.25 -16.51
C VAL A 132 11.03 -5.26 -17.38
N ASP A 133 11.74 -5.91 -18.29
CA ASP A 133 11.24 -7.02 -19.11
C ASP A 133 11.01 -8.30 -18.29
N THR A 134 10.33 -9.26 -18.92
CA THR A 134 9.79 -10.45 -18.26
C THR A 134 10.83 -11.49 -17.86
N ASP A 135 12.06 -11.41 -18.38
CA ASP A 135 13.20 -12.25 -18.01
C ASP A 135 14.10 -11.63 -16.93
N SER A 136 13.95 -10.33 -16.64
CA SER A 136 14.70 -9.63 -15.58
C SER A 136 14.07 -9.69 -14.18
N VAL A 137 12.82 -10.17 -14.05
CA VAL A 137 12.10 -10.19 -12.77
C VAL A 137 11.19 -11.41 -12.66
N GLY A 138 10.88 -11.80 -11.42
CA GLY A 138 9.91 -12.86 -11.16
C GLY A 138 8.54 -12.57 -11.77
N TYR A 139 7.72 -13.60 -11.90
CA TYR A 139 6.41 -13.51 -12.54
C TYR A 139 5.52 -12.43 -11.89
N ASN A 140 4.84 -11.67 -12.73
CA ASN A 140 3.87 -10.64 -12.35
C ASN A 140 2.58 -10.81 -13.19
N ASP A 141 1.42 -10.85 -12.53
CA ASP A 141 0.13 -10.79 -13.24
C ASP A 141 -0.12 -9.38 -13.81
N VAL A 142 -1.03 -9.29 -14.79
CA VAL A 142 -1.35 -8.07 -15.56
C VAL A 142 -1.55 -6.80 -14.72
N THR A 143 -1.17 -5.63 -15.25
CA THR A 143 -1.58 -4.34 -14.67
C THR A 143 -3.07 -4.07 -14.98
N ALA A 144 -3.97 -4.57 -14.13
CA ALA A 144 -5.42 -4.33 -14.18
C ALA A 144 -6.11 -4.61 -12.84
N GLY A 145 -7.40 -4.31 -12.73
CA GLY A 145 -8.22 -4.63 -11.55
C GLY A 145 -7.76 -3.97 -10.24
N SER A 146 -7.12 -2.81 -10.35
CA SER A 146 -6.60 -2.03 -9.21
C SER A 146 -5.57 -2.74 -8.33
N ARG A 147 -4.95 -3.83 -8.82
CA ARG A 147 -4.11 -4.69 -7.98
C ARG A 147 -2.70 -4.19 -7.65
N VAL A 148 -2.10 -3.36 -8.50
CA VAL A 148 -0.63 -3.22 -8.53
C VAL A 148 -0.08 -2.62 -7.24
N THR A 149 -0.57 -1.45 -6.81
CA THR A 149 -0.12 -0.83 -5.55
C THR A 149 -0.37 -1.72 -4.34
N PHE A 150 -1.43 -2.53 -4.36
CA PHE A 150 -1.76 -3.46 -3.28
C PHE A 150 -0.85 -4.70 -3.26
N ALA A 151 -0.88 -5.52 -4.31
CA ALA A 151 -0.15 -6.79 -4.35
C ALA A 151 1.37 -6.58 -4.50
N THR A 152 1.81 -5.72 -5.41
CA THR A 152 3.24 -5.44 -5.60
C THR A 152 3.79 -4.66 -4.42
N GLY A 153 2.95 -3.86 -3.75
CA GLY A 153 3.31 -3.20 -2.50
C GLY A 153 3.67 -4.16 -1.37
N ILE A 154 2.87 -5.21 -1.19
CA ILE A 154 3.18 -6.29 -0.22
C ILE A 154 4.51 -6.96 -0.56
N ALA A 155 4.75 -7.28 -1.84
CA ALA A 155 6.02 -7.86 -2.28
C ALA A 155 7.20 -6.91 -2.00
N VAL A 156 7.04 -5.60 -2.22
CA VAL A 156 8.03 -4.58 -1.88
C VAL A 156 8.33 -4.56 -0.39
N HIS A 157 7.31 -4.56 0.46
CA HIS A 157 7.46 -4.59 1.91
C HIS A 157 8.20 -5.85 2.39
N GLU A 158 7.84 -7.02 1.85
CA GLU A 158 8.55 -8.27 2.14
C GLU A 158 10.03 -8.21 1.73
N ALA A 159 10.33 -7.64 0.55
CA ALA A 159 11.69 -7.49 0.07
C ALA A 159 12.50 -6.53 0.96
N GLY A 160 11.91 -5.41 1.38
CA GLY A 160 12.52 -4.47 2.32
C GLY A 160 12.82 -5.09 3.68
N ASN A 161 11.88 -5.87 4.25
CA ASN A 161 12.11 -6.59 5.50
C ASN A 161 13.23 -7.64 5.39
N LYS A 162 13.35 -8.31 4.22
CA LYS A 162 14.47 -9.22 3.96
C LYS A 162 15.82 -8.49 3.88
N LEU A 163 15.86 -7.29 3.29
CA LEU A 163 17.06 -6.45 3.29
C LEU A 163 17.47 -6.08 4.71
N ILE A 164 16.52 -5.61 5.53
CA ILE A 164 16.78 -5.26 6.93
C ILE A 164 17.35 -6.46 7.67
N LYS A 165 16.72 -7.63 7.56
CA LYS A 165 17.19 -8.86 8.21
C LYS A 165 18.61 -9.25 7.81
N GLU A 166 18.92 -9.19 6.51
CA GLU A 166 20.27 -9.48 5.99
C GLU A 166 21.30 -8.47 6.50
N MET A 167 20.96 -7.18 6.51
CA MET A 167 21.81 -6.13 7.05
C MET A 167 22.06 -6.32 8.55
N THR A 168 21.03 -6.64 9.33
CA THR A 168 21.15 -6.96 10.77
C THR A 168 22.14 -8.11 10.99
N GLY A 169 22.06 -9.18 10.19
CA GLY A 169 22.99 -10.31 10.26
C GLY A 169 24.43 -9.92 10.00
N ARG A 170 24.70 -9.18 8.92
CA ARG A 170 26.05 -8.68 8.59
C ARG A 170 26.57 -7.70 9.65
N LEU A 171 25.67 -6.92 10.22
CA LEU A 171 26.01 -5.93 11.24
C LEU A 171 26.35 -6.59 12.57
N ALA A 172 25.68 -7.69 12.94
CA ALA A 172 26.00 -8.50 14.11
C ALA A 172 27.45 -8.99 14.09
N GLU A 173 27.94 -9.47 12.94
CA GLU A 173 29.33 -9.87 12.76
C GLU A 173 30.29 -8.66 12.87
N THR A 174 29.94 -7.55 12.20
CA THR A 174 30.74 -6.32 12.18
C THR A 174 30.86 -5.69 13.57
N TRP A 175 29.76 -5.72 14.32
CA TRP A 175 29.67 -5.16 15.67
C TRP A 175 30.05 -6.16 16.76
N GLN A 176 30.27 -7.43 16.42
CA GLN A 176 30.57 -8.50 17.40
C GLN A 176 29.53 -8.55 18.53
N VAL A 177 28.26 -8.46 18.17
CA VAL A 177 27.11 -8.55 19.09
C VAL A 177 26.15 -9.64 18.60
N PRO A 178 25.31 -10.22 19.48
CA PRO A 178 24.23 -11.10 19.05
C PRO A 178 23.26 -10.39 18.10
N VAL A 179 22.74 -11.11 17.10
CA VAL A 179 21.84 -10.52 16.08
C VAL A 179 20.54 -10.02 16.71
N GLU A 180 20.07 -10.71 17.75
CA GLU A 180 18.91 -10.37 18.54
C GLU A 180 19.06 -9.07 19.33
N ASP A 181 20.29 -8.58 19.52
CA ASP A 181 20.58 -7.33 20.23
C ASP A 181 20.65 -6.13 19.31
N ILE A 182 20.40 -6.32 18.01
CA ILE A 182 20.29 -5.24 17.03
C ILE A 182 18.82 -5.03 16.69
N GLU A 183 18.37 -3.80 16.88
CA GLU A 183 17.03 -3.34 16.51
C GLU A 183 17.12 -2.42 15.30
N PHE A 184 16.07 -2.43 14.48
CA PHE A 184 15.91 -1.51 13.37
C PHE A 184 14.63 -0.69 13.58
N GLU A 185 14.77 0.63 13.63
CA GLU A 185 13.67 1.57 13.83
C GLU A 185 13.96 2.85 13.04
N ASP A 186 12.96 3.35 12.31
CA ASP A 186 13.02 4.60 11.54
C ASP A 186 14.31 4.79 10.73
N GLY A 187 14.72 3.75 10.00
CA GLY A 187 15.91 3.80 9.14
C GLY A 187 17.23 3.65 9.87
N THR A 188 17.23 3.36 11.17
CA THR A 188 18.43 3.28 12.00
C THR A 188 18.55 1.90 12.63
N PHE A 189 19.73 1.30 12.46
CA PHE A 189 20.14 0.12 13.22
C PHE A 189 20.76 0.58 14.54
N LYS A 190 20.38 -0.04 15.65
CA LYS A 190 20.91 0.27 16.99
C LYS A 190 21.09 -1.00 17.81
N THR A 191 22.12 -1.06 18.65
CA THR A 191 22.17 -2.08 19.70
C THR A 191 21.17 -1.73 20.82
N LYS A 192 20.61 -2.73 21.51
CA LYS A 192 19.67 -2.52 22.62
C LYS A 192 20.22 -1.67 23.75
N ASP A 193 21.53 -1.73 23.98
CA ASP A 193 22.23 -0.91 24.97
C ASP A 193 22.52 0.53 24.47
N GLY A 194 22.22 0.82 23.20
CA GLY A 194 22.47 2.10 22.54
C GLY A 194 23.94 2.41 22.27
N ALA A 195 24.87 1.47 22.52
CA ALA A 195 26.30 1.71 22.38
C ALA A 195 26.76 1.83 20.92
N LYS A 196 26.03 1.21 19.98
CA LYS A 196 26.31 1.27 18.55
C LYS A 196 25.05 1.62 17.79
N SER A 197 25.19 2.50 16.80
CA SER A 197 24.11 2.86 15.90
C SER A 197 24.64 3.24 14.52
N GLY A 198 23.75 3.18 13.52
CA GLY A 198 24.03 3.66 12.18
C GLY A 198 22.75 3.68 11.34
N THR A 199 22.60 4.71 10.52
CA THR A 199 21.51 4.80 9.54
C THR A 199 21.65 3.73 8.46
N PHE A 200 20.56 3.43 7.76
CA PHE A 200 20.55 2.47 6.65
C PHE A 200 21.66 2.75 5.65
N LYS A 201 21.89 4.02 5.30
CA LYS A 201 22.93 4.43 4.35
C LYS A 201 24.35 4.20 4.87
N GLU A 202 24.62 4.57 6.12
CA GLU A 202 25.93 4.34 6.75
C GLU A 202 26.24 2.85 6.85
N ILE A 203 25.24 2.04 7.23
CA ILE A 203 25.38 0.59 7.29
C ILE A 203 25.57 0.00 5.90
N ALA A 204 24.81 0.45 4.89
CA ALA A 204 25.00 0.02 3.51
C ALA A 204 26.45 0.21 3.04
N GLN A 205 27.04 1.38 3.33
CA GLN A 205 28.45 1.63 3.00
C GLN A 205 29.41 0.67 3.71
N ALA A 206 29.15 0.36 4.99
CA ALA A 206 29.98 -0.53 5.79
C ALA A 206 29.88 -2.00 5.36
N VAL A 207 28.68 -2.49 5.07
CA VAL A 207 28.41 -3.93 4.82
C VAL A 207 28.38 -4.32 3.36
N VAL A 208 28.03 -3.40 2.44
CA VAL A 208 28.04 -3.66 0.99
C VAL A 208 29.42 -3.40 0.40
N GLY A 209 30.12 -2.36 0.84
CA GLY A 209 31.45 -2.01 0.33
C GLY A 209 32.54 -3.06 0.61
N ARG A 210 32.27 -4.03 1.49
CA ARG A 210 33.24 -5.06 1.93
C ARG A 210 32.75 -6.49 1.75
N GLY A 211 31.50 -6.69 1.31
CA GLY A 211 30.83 -8.00 1.24
C GLY A 211 30.25 -8.30 -0.15
N PRO A 212 29.58 -9.46 -0.32
CA PRO A 212 28.80 -9.73 -1.53
C PRO A 212 27.69 -8.69 -1.67
N GLY A 213 27.19 -8.50 -2.90
CA GLY A 213 26.07 -7.58 -3.15
C GLY A 213 24.89 -7.84 -2.21
N LEU A 214 24.19 -6.77 -1.84
CA LEU A 214 23.02 -6.85 -0.97
C LEU A 214 21.76 -6.78 -1.84
N THR A 215 21.07 -7.92 -1.95
CA THR A 215 19.88 -8.07 -2.79
C THR A 215 18.81 -8.84 -2.05
N ALA A 216 17.54 -8.51 -2.28
CA ALA A 216 16.42 -9.31 -1.83
C ALA A 216 15.32 -9.37 -2.89
N SER A 217 14.47 -10.39 -2.80
CA SER A 217 13.28 -10.53 -3.62
C SER A 217 12.03 -10.66 -2.76
N GLY A 218 10.93 -10.11 -3.27
CA GLY A 218 9.60 -10.25 -2.67
C GLY A 218 8.67 -10.87 -3.68
N SER A 219 7.86 -11.83 -3.26
CA SER A 219 6.91 -12.53 -4.13
C SER A 219 5.69 -12.91 -3.33
N VAL A 220 4.53 -12.47 -3.79
CA VAL A 220 3.25 -12.72 -3.11
C VAL A 220 2.24 -13.28 -4.09
N ASN A 221 1.31 -14.10 -3.59
CA ASN A 221 -0.01 -14.27 -4.18
C ASN A 221 -1.04 -13.64 -3.24
N ALA A 222 -1.40 -12.38 -3.50
CA ALA A 222 -2.25 -11.62 -2.59
C ALA A 222 -3.71 -12.12 -2.58
N GLY A 223 -4.09 -13.02 -3.51
CA GLY A 223 -5.44 -13.59 -3.54
C GLY A 223 -5.80 -14.31 -2.24
N PHE A 224 -4.84 -14.98 -1.60
CA PHE A 224 -5.06 -15.68 -0.33
C PHE A 224 -5.39 -14.73 0.83
N LEU A 225 -4.98 -13.45 0.75
CA LEU A 225 -5.20 -12.46 1.81
C LEU A 225 -6.62 -11.88 1.81
N GLN A 226 -7.37 -12.09 0.72
CA GLN A 226 -8.76 -11.67 0.58
C GLN A 226 -9.78 -12.74 0.99
N GLY A 227 -9.29 -13.88 1.53
CA GLY A 227 -10.14 -14.98 1.99
C GLY A 227 -10.60 -15.85 0.82
N GLY A 228 -9.68 -16.68 0.33
CA GLY A 228 -9.78 -17.53 -0.87
C GLY A 228 -11.14 -18.16 -1.17
#